data_AF-A0A6A7B2G7-F1
#
_entry.id   AF-A0A6A7B2G7-F1
#
_cell.length_a   1.000
_cell.length_b   1.000
_cell.length_c   1.000
_cell.angle_alpha   90.00
_cell.angle_beta   90.00
_cell.angle_gamma   90.00
#
_symmetry.space_group_name_H-M   'P 1'
#
loop_
_entity.id
_entity.type
_entity.pdbx_description
1 polymer ?
#
loop_
_entity_poly.entity_id
_entity_poly.type
_entity_poly.pdbx_seq_one_letter_code
_entity_poly.pdbx_strand_id
1 'polypeptide(L)'
;MSQPVFNALIRTHHITSRKKVGKLKDAASNCNIYALLRSSGCPGIMYCQGTESGVRDWVSNVQRLRYKDFQLVKKPAEKVVEPGEEKEAKVSNGKLEEVENVKEYGARMEALGVLEWWRRGMGYASDEERM
;
A
#
# COMPACT_ATOMS: atom_id res chain seq x y z
N MET A 1 -24.16 8.33 0.23
CA MET A 1 -22.93 8.72 0.94
C MET A 1 -21.84 7.75 0.51
N SER A 2 -20.82 8.22 -0.21
CA SER A 2 -19.66 7.38 -0.53
C SER A 2 -18.93 7.08 0.78
N GLN A 3 -18.71 5.80 1.09
CA GLN A 3 -17.94 5.44 2.29
C GLN A 3 -16.50 5.96 2.16
N PRO A 4 -15.88 6.42 3.26
CA PRO A 4 -14.48 6.83 3.25
C PRO A 4 -13.60 5.65 2.83
N VAL A 5 -12.63 5.92 1.95
CA VAL A 5 -11.61 4.94 1.57
C VAL A 5 -10.54 4.97 2.65
N PHE A 6 -10.10 3.79 3.10
CA PHE A 6 -8.98 3.65 4.02
C PHE A 6 -7.76 3.14 3.26
N ASN A 7 -6.57 3.50 3.73
CA ASN A 7 -5.31 2.98 3.21
C ASN A 7 -4.33 2.59 4.32
N ALA A 8 -3.33 1.78 3.96
CA ALA A 8 -2.22 1.43 4.84
C ALA A 8 -0.93 1.17 4.05
N LEU A 9 0.22 1.32 4.71
CA LEU A 9 1.53 1.08 4.13
C LEU A 9 2.31 0.11 5.00
N ILE A 10 2.80 -0.95 4.37
CA ILE A 10 3.58 -2.01 5.00
C ILE A 10 4.95 -2.08 4.31
N ARG A 11 6.00 -2.22 5.12
CA ARG A 11 7.36 -2.52 4.67
C ARG A 11 7.78 -3.87 5.24
N THR A 12 8.56 -4.60 4.44
CA THR A 12 9.14 -5.89 4.81
C THR A 12 10.55 -5.99 4.23
N HIS A 13 11.33 -6.96 4.68
CA HIS A 13 12.66 -7.20 4.11
C HIS A 13 12.58 -7.58 2.62
N HIS A 14 11.77 -8.58 2.27
CA HIS A 14 11.56 -9.04 0.89
C HIS A 14 10.17 -9.64 0.67
N ILE A 15 9.66 -9.54 -0.56
CA ILE A 15 8.42 -10.18 -1.02
C ILE A 15 8.72 -11.06 -2.26
N THR A 16 9.67 -11.98 -2.12
CA THR A 16 10.14 -12.83 -3.24
C THR A 16 9.37 -14.15 -3.41
N SER A 17 8.73 -14.64 -2.34
CA SER A 17 8.03 -15.93 -2.38
C SER A 17 6.74 -15.85 -3.22
N ARG A 18 6.73 -16.47 -4.42
CA ARG A 18 5.54 -16.57 -5.27
C ARG A 18 4.35 -17.21 -4.56
N LYS A 19 4.59 -18.19 -3.68
CA LYS A 19 3.54 -18.81 -2.84
C LYS A 19 2.89 -17.80 -1.90
N LYS A 20 3.67 -16.92 -1.27
CA LYS A 20 3.12 -15.84 -0.43
C LYS A 20 2.42 -14.78 -1.27
N VAL A 21 2.96 -14.43 -2.44
CA VAL A 21 2.30 -13.51 -3.39
C VAL A 21 0.94 -14.05 -3.85
N GLY A 22 0.82 -15.36 -4.12
CA GLY A 22 -0.47 -16.00 -4.40
C GLY A 22 -1.48 -15.80 -3.26
N LYS A 23 -1.07 -16.07 -2.02
CA LYS A 23 -1.91 -15.81 -0.83
C LYS A 23 -2.31 -14.34 -0.67
N LEU A 24 -1.42 -13.42 -1.03
CA LEU A 24 -1.72 -11.99 -1.04
C LEU A 24 -2.74 -11.66 -2.13
N LYS A 25 -2.66 -12.24 -3.32
CA LYS A 25 -3.67 -12.05 -4.37
C LYS A 25 -5.05 -12.53 -3.90
N ASP A 26 -5.11 -13.72 -3.31
CA ASP A 26 -6.34 -14.26 -2.73
C ASP A 26 -6.88 -13.38 -1.60
N ALA A 27 -6.01 -12.90 -0.71
CA ALA A 27 -6.38 -12.01 0.39
C ALA A 27 -6.93 -10.66 -0.11
N ALA A 28 -6.35 -10.08 -1.17
CA ALA A 28 -6.82 -8.82 -1.74
C ALA A 28 -8.23 -8.97 -2.33
N SER A 29 -8.48 -10.10 -3.00
CA SER A 29 -9.81 -10.46 -3.52
C SER A 29 -10.81 -10.65 -2.40
N ASN A 30 -10.48 -11.48 -1.39
CA ASN A 30 -11.37 -11.80 -0.27
C ASN A 30 -11.70 -10.58 0.60
N CYS A 31 -10.73 -9.68 0.81
CA CYS A 31 -10.94 -8.44 1.58
C CYS A 31 -11.58 -7.33 0.74
N ASN A 32 -11.79 -7.55 -0.57
CA ASN A 32 -12.26 -6.57 -1.54
C ASN A 32 -11.50 -5.23 -1.45
N ILE A 33 -10.17 -5.31 -1.52
CA ILE A 33 -9.27 -4.15 -1.51
C ILE A 33 -8.42 -4.09 -2.79
N TYR A 34 -7.92 -2.91 -3.10
CA TYR A 34 -6.80 -2.76 -4.03
C TYR A 34 -5.49 -2.89 -3.25
N ALA A 35 -4.55 -3.70 -3.75
CA ALA A 35 -3.20 -3.79 -3.20
C ALA A 35 -2.12 -3.59 -4.28
N LEU A 36 -1.05 -2.87 -3.93
CA LEU A 36 0.11 -2.69 -4.79
C LEU A 36 1.37 -3.16 -4.07
N LEU A 37 2.08 -4.10 -4.69
CA LEU A 37 3.31 -4.70 -4.16
C LEU A 37 4.52 -4.31 -4.98
N ARG A 38 5.65 -4.10 -4.30
CA ARG A 38 6.98 -4.22 -4.90
C ARG A 38 7.62 -5.54 -4.45
N SER A 39 7.65 -6.53 -5.35
CA SER A 39 8.17 -7.88 -5.04
C SER A 39 9.65 -8.07 -5.40
N SER A 40 10.22 -7.19 -6.21
CA SER A 40 11.61 -7.20 -6.65
C SER A 40 12.53 -6.41 -5.69
N GLY A 41 13.33 -7.14 -4.93
CA GLY A 41 14.42 -6.59 -4.11
C GLY A 41 14.06 -6.25 -2.67
N CYS A 42 14.93 -5.48 -2.02
CA CYS A 42 14.78 -4.94 -0.68
C CYS A 42 14.62 -3.40 -0.77
N PRO A 43 13.77 -2.77 0.06
CA PRO A 43 12.73 -3.39 0.87
C PRO A 43 11.55 -3.86 0.01
N GLY A 44 10.81 -4.85 0.51
CA GLY A 44 9.49 -5.18 -0.01
C GLY A 44 8.45 -4.18 0.50
N ILE A 45 7.65 -3.62 -0.40
CA ILE A 45 6.69 -2.55 -0.09
C ILE A 45 5.29 -3.03 -0.46
N MET A 46 4.31 -2.80 0.42
CA MET A 46 2.90 -3.09 0.16
C MET A 46 2.02 -1.88 0.52
N TYR A 47 1.22 -1.44 -0.44
CA TYR A 47 0.18 -0.44 -0.26
C TYR A 47 -1.15 -1.17 -0.42
N CYS A 48 -2.16 -0.73 0.33
CA CYS A 48 -3.52 -1.17 0.12
C CYS A 48 -4.50 -0.03 0.33
N GLN A 49 -5.63 -0.07 -0.39
CA GLN A 49 -6.77 0.78 -0.14
C GLN A 49 -8.10 0.05 -0.32
N GLY A 50 -9.13 0.46 0.42
CA GLY A 50 -10.48 -0.09 0.34
C GLY A 50 -11.33 0.35 1.52
N THR A 51 -12.25 -0.50 1.97
CA THR A 51 -13.01 -0.23 3.20
C THR A 51 -12.13 -0.38 4.44
N GLU A 52 -12.53 0.23 5.56
CA GLU A 52 -11.79 0.12 6.82
C GLU A 52 -11.59 -1.34 7.25
N SER A 53 -12.66 -2.15 7.21
CA SER A 53 -12.60 -3.57 7.55
C SER A 53 -11.67 -4.34 6.61
N GLY A 54 -11.79 -4.12 5.29
CA GLY A 54 -10.96 -4.80 4.29
C GLY A 54 -9.47 -4.50 4.47
N VAL A 55 -9.11 -3.25 4.79
CA VAL A 55 -7.72 -2.85 5.04
C VAL A 55 -7.20 -3.46 6.35
N ARG A 56 -7.99 -3.49 7.41
CA ARG A 56 -7.61 -4.13 8.69
C ARG A 56 -7.42 -5.65 8.55
N ASP A 57 -8.32 -6.30 7.81
CA ASP A 57 -8.23 -7.73 7.52
C ASP A 57 -7.04 -8.05 6.63
N TRP A 58 -6.75 -7.21 5.64
CA TRP A 58 -5.53 -7.31 4.84
C TRP A 58 -4.27 -7.27 5.71
N VAL A 59 -4.13 -6.26 6.58
CA VAL A 59 -2.98 -6.15 7.50
C VAL A 59 -2.82 -7.42 8.34
N SER A 60 -3.94 -7.94 8.88
CA SER A 60 -3.95 -9.18 9.65
C SER A 60 -3.49 -10.39 8.81
N ASN A 61 -3.90 -10.49 7.56
CA ASN A 61 -3.45 -11.53 6.63
C ASN A 61 -1.95 -11.42 6.32
N VAL A 62 -1.42 -10.21 6.06
CA VAL A 62 0.01 -10.00 5.81
C VAL A 62 0.84 -10.37 7.04
N GLN A 63 0.41 -10.00 8.25
CA GLN A 63 1.09 -10.36 9.50
C GLN A 63 1.20 -11.89 9.71
N ARG A 64 0.17 -12.65 9.30
CA ARG A 64 0.17 -14.12 9.36
C ARG A 64 1.21 -14.76 8.44
N LEU A 65 1.66 -14.07 7.39
CA LEU A 65 2.69 -14.56 6.47
C LEU A 65 4.12 -14.45 7.05
N ARG A 66 4.29 -13.84 8.23
CA ARG A 66 5.57 -13.78 8.99
C ARG A 66 6.74 -13.36 8.09
N TYR A 67 6.62 -12.22 7.42
CA TYR A 67 7.74 -11.62 6.71
C TYR A 67 8.81 -11.14 7.71
N LYS A 68 10.08 -11.26 7.32
CA LYS A 68 11.19 -10.68 8.08
C LYS A 68 11.07 -9.15 8.05
N ASP A 69 11.40 -8.52 9.17
CA ASP A 69 11.36 -7.07 9.37
C ASP A 69 10.01 -6.46 8.96
N PHE A 70 8.91 -7.12 9.33
CA PHE A 70 7.57 -6.59 9.10
C PHE A 70 7.41 -5.27 9.86
N GLN A 71 7.08 -4.22 9.14
CA GLN A 71 6.81 -2.90 9.67
C GLN A 71 5.49 -2.37 9.09
N LEU A 72 4.53 -2.09 9.96
CA LEU A 72 3.34 -1.33 9.59
C LEU A 72 3.68 0.16 9.66
N VAL A 73 4.24 0.67 8.56
CA VAL A 73 4.77 2.03 8.42
C VAL A 73 3.68 3.08 8.59
N LYS A 74 2.51 2.85 7.98
CA LYS A 74 1.31 3.66 8.17
C LYS A 74 0.17 2.72 8.54
N LYS A 75 -0.44 2.97 9.69
CA LYS A 75 -1.59 2.20 10.19
C LYS A 75 -2.81 2.46 9.27
N PRO A 76 -3.77 1.52 9.23
CA PRO A 76 -5.06 1.75 8.57
C PRO A 76 -5.67 3.07 9.04
N ALA A 77 -5.86 4.00 8.12
CA ALA A 77 -6.47 5.29 8.35
C ALA A 77 -7.25 5.73 7.11
N GLU A 78 -8.14 6.71 7.28
CA GLU A 78 -8.83 7.32 6.15
C GLU A 78 -7.81 7.91 5.17
N LYS A 79 -8.02 7.60 3.89
CA LYS A 79 -7.18 8.05 2.80
C LYS A 79 -7.39 9.55 2.60
N VAL A 80 -6.34 10.31 2.85
CA VAL A 80 -6.30 11.75 2.55
C VAL A 80 -5.68 11.92 1.18
N VAL A 81 -6.46 12.42 0.23
CA VAL A 81 -5.97 12.78 -1.12
C VAL A 81 -5.28 14.14 -1.03
N GLU A 82 -4.13 14.25 -1.69
CA GLU A 82 -3.36 15.49 -1.68
C GLU A 82 -4.07 16.64 -2.43
N PRO A 83 -3.98 17.88 -1.92
CA PRO A 83 -4.62 19.04 -2.54
C PRO A 83 -4.05 19.27 -3.94
N GLY A 84 -4.93 19.31 -4.95
CA GLY A 84 -4.57 19.45 -6.36
C GLY A 84 -4.64 18.14 -7.16
N GLU A 85 -4.78 16.99 -6.50
CA GLU A 85 -4.98 15.70 -7.16
C GLU A 85 -6.47 15.32 -7.24
N GLU A 86 -7.28 16.21 -7.81
CA GLU A 86 -8.75 16.05 -7.92
C GLU A 86 -9.18 14.90 -8.85
N LYS A 87 -8.25 14.34 -9.62
CA LYS A 87 -8.45 13.21 -10.53
C LYS A 87 -7.71 11.97 -10.05
N GLU A 88 -8.14 11.44 -8.91
CA GLU A 88 -7.64 10.15 -8.44
C GLU A 88 -7.96 9.06 -9.47
N ALA A 89 -6.95 8.24 -9.81
CA ALA A 89 -7.16 7.06 -10.62
C ALA A 89 -8.13 6.11 -9.92
N LYS A 90 -9.32 5.91 -10.50
CA LYS A 90 -10.29 4.92 -10.01
C LYS A 90 -9.69 3.52 -10.14
N VAL A 91 -9.23 2.97 -9.02
CA VAL A 91 -8.79 1.57 -8.96
C VAL A 91 -9.95 0.68 -8.58
N SER A 92 -10.06 -0.45 -9.29
CA SER A 92 -10.98 -1.52 -8.89
C SER A 92 -10.44 -2.23 -7.65
N ASN A 93 -11.31 -2.46 -6.67
CA ASN A 93 -11.01 -3.31 -5.52
C ASN A 93 -11.00 -4.80 -5.91
N GLY A 94 -10.48 -5.64 -5.03
CA GLY A 94 -10.41 -7.09 -5.22
C GLY A 94 -9.23 -7.56 -6.07
N LYS A 95 -8.24 -6.69 -6.32
CA LYS A 95 -7.05 -7.02 -7.14
C LYS A 95 -5.76 -6.61 -6.45
N LEU A 96 -4.70 -7.30 -6.86
CA LEU A 96 -3.35 -7.03 -6.43
C LEU A 96 -2.43 -6.89 -7.64
N GLU A 97 -1.73 -5.77 -7.69
CA GLU A 97 -0.77 -5.44 -8.74
C GLU A 97 0.66 -5.51 -8.20
N GLU A 98 1.59 -5.96 -9.03
CA GLU A 98 3.01 -6.07 -8.70
C GLU A 98 3.78 -5.11 -9.61
N VAL A 99 4.74 -4.39 -9.05
CA VAL A 99 5.67 -3.52 -9.80
C VAL A 99 7.11 -3.88 -9.48
N GLU A 100 7.99 -3.61 -10.43
CA GLU A 100 9.39 -4.08 -10.36
C GLU A 100 10.35 -3.06 -9.75
N ASN A 101 9.98 -1.80 -9.66
CA ASN A 101 10.90 -0.77 -9.18
C ASN A 101 10.17 0.32 -8.40
N VAL A 102 10.93 1.02 -7.55
CA VAL A 102 10.42 2.07 -6.66
C VAL A 102 9.91 3.27 -7.46
N LYS A 103 10.48 3.54 -8.64
CA LYS A 103 10.06 4.64 -9.52
C LYS A 103 8.64 4.42 -10.04
N GLU A 104 8.34 3.22 -10.54
CA GLU A 104 7.00 2.82 -10.95
C GLU A 104 6.03 2.81 -9.77
N TYR A 105 6.49 2.34 -8.61
CA TYR A 105 5.71 2.40 -7.38
C TYR A 105 5.31 3.84 -7.03
N GLY A 106 6.25 4.78 -7.10
CA GLY A 106 6.00 6.20 -6.87
C GLY A 106 5.00 6.79 -7.86
N ALA A 107 5.13 6.48 -9.15
CA ALA A 107 4.17 6.93 -10.17
C ALA A 107 2.75 6.40 -9.90
N ARG A 108 2.61 5.18 -9.35
CA ARG A 108 1.31 4.66 -8.89
C ARG A 108 0.78 5.40 -7.66
N MET A 109 1.63 5.79 -6.72
CA MET A 109 1.21 6.57 -5.54
C MET A 109 0.76 7.98 -5.92
N GLU A 110 1.43 8.61 -6.88
CA GLU A 110 1.03 9.89 -7.49
C GLU A 110 -0.33 9.76 -8.18
N ALA A 111 -0.52 8.79 -9.08
CA ALA A 111 -1.83 8.56 -9.70
C ALA A 111 -2.97 8.28 -8.69
N LEU A 112 -2.62 7.83 -7.48
CA LEU A 112 -3.55 7.56 -6.39
C LEU A 112 -3.73 8.74 -5.42
N GLY A 113 -3.07 9.89 -5.63
CA GLY A 113 -3.26 11.05 -4.76
C GLY A 113 -2.55 10.95 -3.41
N VAL A 114 -1.55 10.08 -3.26
CA VAL A 114 -0.91 9.74 -1.96
C VAL A 114 0.61 9.71 -2.01
N LEU A 115 1.22 10.46 -2.93
CA LEU A 115 2.66 10.44 -3.18
C LEU A 115 3.46 10.90 -1.95
N GLU A 116 3.14 12.07 -1.38
CA GLU A 116 3.86 12.60 -0.22
C GLU A 116 3.60 11.77 1.04
N TRP A 117 2.37 11.27 1.21
CA TRP A 117 2.04 10.34 2.29
C TRP A 117 2.93 9.09 2.23
N TRP A 118 3.14 8.55 1.02
CA TRP A 118 4.03 7.43 0.78
C TRP A 118 5.49 7.80 1.00
N ARG A 119 5.96 8.94 0.49
CA ARG A 119 7.34 9.42 0.68
C ARG A 119 7.69 9.60 2.15
N ARG A 120 6.80 10.19 2.94
CA ARG A 120 6.96 10.33 4.41
C ARG A 120 6.99 8.97 5.10
N GLY A 121 6.12 8.04 4.70
CA GLY A 121 6.18 6.66 5.22
C GLY A 121 7.48 5.95 4.82
N MET A 122 7.99 6.22 3.62
CA MET A 122 9.23 5.62 3.15
C MET A 122 10.48 6.24 3.78
N GLY A 123 10.38 7.44 4.35
CA GLY A 123 11.50 8.23 4.86
C GLY A 123 12.28 8.94 3.76
N TYR A 124 11.66 9.16 2.60
CA TYR A 124 12.24 9.94 1.48
C TYR A 124 12.07 11.44 1.66
N ALA A 125 10.99 11.83 2.35
CA ALA A 125 10.82 13.19 2.83
C ALA A 125 11.16 13.19 4.32
N SER A 126 12.29 13.81 4.67
CA SER A 126 12.54 14.25 6.04
C SER A 126 11.58 15.38 6.35
N ASP A 127 11.12 15.49 7.60
CA ASP A 127 10.31 16.62 8.10
C ASP A 127 11.07 17.98 8.08
N GLU A 128 12.19 18.09 7.38
CA GLU A 128 13.20 19.16 7.48
C GLU A 128 13.24 20.12 6.27
N GLU A 129 12.16 20.33 5.54
CA GLU A 129 12.02 21.48 4.62
C GLU A 129 10.93 22.45 5.07
N ARG A 130 10.97 22.78 6.37
CA ARG A 130 10.28 23.95 6.90
C ARG A 130 11.07 24.55 8.07
N MET A 131 12.25 25.08 7.77
CA MET A 131 12.85 26.20 8.51
C MET A 131 12.94 27.42 7.59
#